data_AF-I6PBF2-F1
#
_entry.id   AF-I6PBF2-F1
#
_cell.length_a   1.000
_cell.length_b   1.000
_cell.length_c   1.000
_cell.angle_alpha   90.00
_cell.angle_beta   90.00
_cell.angle_gamma   90.00
#
_symmetry.space_group_name_H-M   'P 1'
#
loop_
_entity.id
_entity.type
_entity.pdbx_description
1 polymer ?
#
loop_
_entity_poly.entity_id
_entity_poly.type
_entity_poly.pdbx_seq_one_letter_code
_entity_poly.pdbx_strand_id
1 'polypeptide(L)'
;MGSLENERNKLEEGVEEEPILMEQNQRFCMFPIRYKQLWEMYKKAQASFWTAEEVDLSQDVQQWERLSDSEKHFITHVLAFFAASDGIVLENLAARFLNDIQIPEARAFYGFQIAMENIHSEMYSLLLETYIKDSKEKHRLFNAIESIPCVASKAKWALEWIHSSTSFAERLVAFACVEG
;
A
#
# COMPACT_ATOMS: atom_id res chain seq x y z
N MET A 1 -4.32 27.42 22.06
CA MET A 1 -5.16 26.63 21.13
C MET A 1 -5.57 27.41 19.88
N GLY A 2 -5.85 28.73 19.94
CA GLY A 2 -6.25 29.51 18.75
C GLY A 2 -5.17 29.89 17.71
N SER A 3 -3.94 29.36 17.81
CA SER A 3 -2.86 29.66 16.84
C SER A 3 -2.85 28.69 15.65
N LEU A 4 -3.19 27.42 15.89
CA LEU A 4 -3.21 26.37 14.85
C LEU A 4 -4.49 26.43 14.00
N GLU A 5 -5.62 26.84 14.58
CA GLU A 5 -6.86 27.11 13.84
C GLU A 5 -6.73 28.31 12.89
N ASN A 6 -6.01 29.36 13.31
CA ASN A 6 -5.78 30.53 12.46
C ASN A 6 -4.79 30.28 11.31
N GLU A 7 -3.87 29.32 11.45
CA GLU A 7 -3.01 28.87 10.35
C GLU A 7 -3.77 27.95 9.38
N ARG A 8 -4.64 27.07 9.89
CA ARG A 8 -5.56 26.26 9.05
C ARG A 8 -6.50 27.13 8.21
N ASN A 9 -7.12 28.15 8.81
CA ASN A 9 -8.04 29.03 8.08
C ASN A 9 -7.34 29.92 7.05
N LYS A 10 -6.03 30.20 7.20
CA LYS A 10 -5.24 30.93 6.19
C LYS A 10 -4.81 30.07 5.01
N LEU A 11 -4.79 28.74 5.15
CA LEU A 11 -4.53 27.80 4.05
C LEU A 11 -5.76 27.61 3.14
N GLU A 12 -6.97 27.90 3.63
CA GLU A 12 -8.21 27.75 2.86
C GLU A 12 -8.48 28.91 1.87
N GLU A 13 -7.87 30.10 2.07
CA GLU A 13 -8.10 31.29 1.23
C GLU A 13 -7.24 31.36 -0.05
N GLY A 14 -6.58 30.27 -0.42
CA GLY A 14 -5.74 30.22 -1.61
C GLY A 14 -5.44 28.81 -2.05
N VAL A 15 -6.48 27.99 -2.27
CA VAL A 15 -6.30 26.67 -2.89
C VAL A 15 -5.76 26.92 -4.30
N GLU A 16 -4.43 26.89 -4.43
CA GLU A 16 -3.77 26.81 -5.72
C GLU A 16 -4.38 25.64 -6.47
N GLU A 17 -4.81 25.94 -7.69
CA GLU A 17 -5.41 25.01 -8.60
C GLU A 17 -4.46 23.80 -8.83
N GLU A 18 -4.71 22.67 -8.16
CA GLU A 18 -3.87 21.46 -8.23
C GLU A 18 -4.10 20.68 -9.53
N PRO A 19 -3.20 20.73 -10.53
CA PRO A 19 -3.49 20.18 -11.87
C PRO A 19 -3.64 18.65 -11.88
N ILE A 20 -3.11 17.98 -10.84
CA ILE A 20 -3.20 16.52 -10.66
C ILE A 20 -4.63 16.08 -10.27
N LEU A 21 -5.41 16.95 -9.64
CA LEU A 21 -6.77 16.66 -9.13
C LEU A 21 -7.88 17.21 -10.05
N MET A 22 -7.54 18.06 -11.01
CA MET A 22 -8.51 18.67 -11.90
C MET A 22 -9.07 17.70 -12.94
N GLU A 23 -10.40 17.64 -13.05
CA GLU A 23 -11.07 16.86 -14.08
C GLU A 23 -10.56 17.23 -15.49
N GLN A 24 -9.99 16.26 -16.18
CA GLN A 24 -9.48 16.41 -17.53
C GLN A 24 -10.56 15.97 -18.52
N ASN A 25 -11.40 16.90 -18.97
CA ASN A 25 -12.56 16.61 -19.83
C ASN A 25 -12.24 15.97 -21.20
N GLN A 26 -10.96 15.80 -21.58
CA GLN A 26 -10.60 15.43 -22.96
C GLN A 26 -9.37 14.51 -23.11
N ARG A 27 -8.84 13.91 -22.03
CA ARG A 27 -7.60 13.12 -22.12
C ARG A 27 -7.79 11.63 -21.78
N PHE A 28 -8.53 10.93 -22.63
CA PHE A 28 -8.62 9.46 -22.60
C PHE A 28 -7.44 8.78 -23.30
N CYS A 29 -6.67 9.51 -24.11
CA CYS A 29 -5.47 8.99 -24.76
C CYS A 29 -4.22 9.30 -23.94
N MET A 30 -3.33 8.31 -23.83
CA MET A 30 -2.06 8.46 -23.09
C MET A 30 -1.13 9.50 -23.75
N PHE A 31 -1.09 9.52 -25.08
CA PHE A 31 -0.23 10.42 -25.85
C PHE A 31 -0.93 11.73 -26.24
N PRO A 32 -0.18 12.84 -26.36
CA PRO A 32 1.25 12.99 -26.02
C PRO A 32 1.49 13.01 -24.50
N ILE A 33 2.61 12.44 -24.05
CA ILE A 33 3.02 12.45 -22.63
C ILE A 33 3.32 13.89 -22.20
N ARG A 34 2.66 14.36 -21.14
CA ARG A 34 2.83 15.70 -20.56
C ARG A 34 3.75 15.67 -19.35
N TYR A 35 3.63 14.64 -18.50
CA TYR A 35 4.43 14.48 -17.28
C TYR A 35 5.50 13.40 -17.45
N LYS A 36 6.62 13.78 -18.08
CA LYS A 36 7.68 12.83 -18.47
C LYS A 36 8.31 12.10 -17.27
N GLN A 37 8.63 12.81 -16.19
CA GLN A 37 9.24 12.21 -15.00
C GLN A 37 8.32 11.14 -14.38
N LEU A 38 7.01 11.39 -14.34
CA LEU A 38 6.04 10.44 -13.82
C LEU A 38 5.90 9.22 -14.73
N TRP A 39 5.90 9.45 -16.05
CA TRP A 39 5.90 8.37 -17.03
C TRP A 39 7.17 7.51 -16.94
N GLU A 40 8.33 8.12 -16.72
CA GLU A 40 9.59 7.42 -16.48
C GLU A 40 9.53 6.57 -15.21
N MET A 41 8.92 7.06 -14.13
CA MET A 41 8.67 6.25 -12.93
C MET A 41 7.74 5.07 -13.21
N TYR A 42 6.67 5.28 -13.97
CA TYR A 42 5.79 4.18 -14.40
C TYR A 42 6.56 3.14 -15.22
N LYS A 43 7.39 3.56 -16.17
CA LYS A 43 8.21 2.66 -16.97
C LYS A 43 9.26 1.92 -16.15
N LYS A 44 9.83 2.59 -15.14
CA LYS A 44 10.75 1.96 -14.20
C LYS A 44 10.03 0.89 -13.36
N ALA A 45 8.84 1.18 -12.85
CA ALA A 45 8.03 0.20 -12.12
C ALA A 45 7.63 -0.98 -13.02
N GLN A 46 7.15 -0.69 -14.23
CA GLN A 46 6.77 -1.70 -15.22
C GLN A 46 7.93 -2.64 -15.58
N ALA A 47 9.15 -2.12 -15.68
CA ALA A 47 10.34 -2.92 -15.99
C ALA A 47 10.75 -3.86 -14.84
N SER A 48 10.18 -3.68 -13.65
CA SER A 48 10.42 -4.49 -12.45
C SER A 48 9.26 -5.45 -12.15
N PHE A 49 8.37 -5.71 -13.11
CA PHE A 49 7.31 -6.69 -12.95
C PHE A 49 7.88 -8.07 -12.60
N TRP A 50 7.21 -8.77 -11.69
CA TRP A 50 7.51 -10.14 -11.28
C TRP A 50 6.21 -10.84 -10.87
N THR A 51 6.20 -12.17 -10.84
CA THR A 51 5.06 -12.97 -10.33
C THR A 51 5.46 -13.87 -9.16
N ALA A 52 4.50 -14.26 -8.32
CA ALA A 52 4.75 -15.10 -7.15
C ALA A 52 5.39 -16.45 -7.52
N GLU A 53 5.10 -16.98 -8.71
CA GLU A 53 5.67 -18.23 -9.22
C GLU A 53 7.17 -18.15 -9.53
N GLU A 54 7.74 -16.94 -9.67
CA GLU A 54 9.19 -16.77 -9.83
C GLU A 54 9.96 -17.09 -8.54
N VAL A 55 9.27 -17.18 -7.39
CA VAL A 55 9.86 -17.44 -6.08
C VAL A 55 9.80 -18.93 -5.74
N ASP A 56 10.95 -19.62 -5.78
CA ASP A 56 11.08 -21.03 -5.39
C ASP A 56 11.24 -21.18 -3.87
N LEU A 57 10.22 -21.73 -3.21
CA LEU A 57 10.20 -22.00 -1.76
C LEU A 57 10.59 -23.44 -1.38
N SER A 58 11.07 -24.24 -2.32
CA SER A 58 11.31 -25.68 -2.11
C SER A 58 12.34 -25.98 -1.02
N GLN A 59 13.35 -25.12 -0.87
CA GLN A 59 14.40 -25.26 0.15
C GLN A 59 14.01 -24.61 1.48
N ASP A 60 13.19 -23.56 1.43
CA ASP A 60 12.81 -22.73 2.57
C ASP A 60 12.08 -23.52 3.65
N VAL A 61 11.26 -24.50 3.27
CA VAL A 61 10.60 -25.40 4.23
C VAL A 61 11.62 -26.12 5.11
N GLN A 62 12.76 -26.55 4.56
CA GLN A 62 13.79 -27.25 5.33
C GLN A 62 14.57 -26.28 6.23
N GLN A 63 14.78 -25.05 5.76
CA GLN A 63 15.45 -24.01 6.53
C GLN A 63 14.57 -23.53 7.68
N TRP A 64 13.26 -23.38 7.44
CA TRP A 64 12.26 -23.04 8.43
C TRP A 64 12.32 -23.99 9.62
N GLU A 65 12.37 -25.30 9.39
CA GLU A 65 12.43 -26.29 10.47
C GLU A 65 13.69 -26.16 11.35
N ARG A 66 14.79 -25.61 10.81
CA ARG A 66 16.06 -25.40 11.53
C ARG A 66 16.09 -24.13 12.38
N LEU A 67 15.15 -23.21 12.17
CA LEU A 67 15.08 -21.97 12.95
C LEU A 67 14.67 -22.25 14.39
N SER A 68 15.19 -21.41 15.29
CA SER A 68 14.75 -21.37 16.68
C SER A 68 13.32 -20.86 16.80
N ASP A 69 12.66 -21.18 17.92
CA ASP A 69 11.28 -20.73 18.15
C ASP A 69 11.15 -19.21 18.16
N SER A 70 12.17 -18.48 18.62
CA SER A 70 12.17 -17.01 18.60
C SER A 70 12.27 -16.44 17.17
N GLU A 71 13.06 -17.08 16.30
CA GLU A 71 13.17 -16.67 14.89
C GLU A 71 11.88 -16.96 14.14
N LYS A 72 11.30 -18.15 14.34
CA LYS A 72 9.98 -18.51 13.79
C LYS A 72 8.92 -17.54 14.27
N HIS A 73 8.88 -17.23 15.57
CA HIS A 73 7.93 -16.28 16.14
C HIS A 73 8.05 -14.90 15.47
N PHE A 74 9.28 -14.38 15.35
CA PHE A 74 9.53 -13.08 14.73
C PHE A 74 9.08 -13.05 13.26
N ILE A 75 9.55 -13.98 12.43
CA ILE A 75 9.22 -14.03 11.00
C ILE A 75 7.71 -14.19 10.80
N THR A 76 7.07 -15.06 11.58
CA THR A 76 5.63 -15.29 11.50
C THR A 76 4.83 -14.01 11.77
N HIS A 77 5.22 -13.21 12.76
CA HIS A 77 4.54 -11.96 13.07
C HIS A 77 4.79 -10.88 12.00
N VAL A 78 5.99 -10.86 11.40
CA VAL A 78 6.30 -9.96 10.29
C VAL A 78 5.47 -10.32 9.04
N LEU A 79 5.37 -11.61 8.70
CA LEU A 79 4.55 -12.05 7.57
C LEU A 79 3.07 -11.77 7.78
N ALA A 80 2.57 -12.00 8.99
CA ALA A 80 1.18 -11.70 9.34
C ALA A 80 0.87 -10.20 9.30
N PHE A 81 1.83 -9.35 9.66
CA PHE A 81 1.72 -7.91 9.49
C PHE A 81 1.58 -7.53 8.02
N PHE A 82 2.45 -8.02 7.14
CA PHE A 82 2.41 -7.67 5.72
C PHE A 82 1.16 -8.20 5.01
N ALA A 83 0.80 -9.47 5.23
CA ALA A 83 -0.39 -10.09 4.64
C ALA A 83 -1.68 -9.32 4.95
N ALA A 84 -1.77 -8.70 6.12
CA ALA A 84 -2.92 -7.88 6.49
C ALA A 84 -2.80 -6.40 6.04
N SER A 85 -1.58 -5.87 5.94
CA SER A 85 -1.34 -4.45 5.62
C SER A 85 -1.54 -4.16 4.13
N ASP A 86 -1.17 -5.07 3.23
CA ASP A 86 -1.28 -4.86 1.79
C ASP A 86 -2.75 -4.67 1.37
N GLY A 87 -3.68 -5.35 2.03
CA GLY A 87 -5.13 -5.12 1.82
C GLY A 87 -5.58 -3.70 2.18
N ILE A 88 -5.00 -3.09 3.22
CA ILE A 88 -5.32 -1.71 3.62
C ILE A 88 -4.74 -0.71 2.61
N VAL A 89 -3.51 -0.95 2.15
CA VAL A 89 -2.85 -0.15 1.10
C VAL A 89 -3.67 -0.18 -0.19
N LEU A 90 -4.11 -1.37 -0.59
CA LEU A 90 -4.92 -1.58 -1.80
C LEU A 90 -6.23 -0.80 -1.75
N GLU A 91 -6.94 -0.84 -0.63
CA GLU A 91 -8.18 -0.07 -0.43
C GLU A 91 -7.95 1.43 -0.60
N ASN A 92 -6.87 1.97 -0.01
CA ASN A 92 -6.53 3.38 -0.16
C ASN A 92 -6.20 3.77 -1.61
N LEU A 93 -5.38 2.97 -2.28
CA LEU A 93 -4.97 3.23 -3.66
C LEU A 93 -6.17 3.20 -4.61
N ALA A 94 -7.01 2.18 -4.50
CA ALA A 94 -8.15 1.96 -5.38
C ALA A 94 -9.34 2.90 -5.08
N ALA A 95 -9.72 3.03 -3.81
CA ALA A 95 -10.92 3.77 -3.42
C ALA A 95 -10.70 5.28 -3.27
N ARG A 96 -9.45 5.73 -3.04
CA ARG A 96 -9.14 7.16 -2.85
C ARG A 96 -8.21 7.69 -3.94
N PHE A 97 -6.94 7.28 -3.96
CA PHE A 97 -5.94 7.93 -4.82
C PHE A 97 -6.27 7.89 -6.31
N LEU A 98 -6.69 6.74 -6.84
CA LEU A 98 -7.07 6.63 -8.25
C LEU A 98 -8.31 7.46 -8.62
N ASN A 99 -9.23 7.67 -7.68
CA ASN A 99 -10.42 8.48 -7.87
C ASN A 99 -10.08 9.98 -7.86
N ASP A 100 -9.20 10.41 -6.95
CA ASP A 100 -8.77 11.80 -6.82
C ASP A 100 -7.91 12.25 -8.01
N ILE A 101 -6.95 11.42 -8.41
CA ILE A 101 -5.96 11.78 -9.43
C ILE A 101 -6.57 11.70 -10.82
N GLN A 102 -6.42 12.74 -11.63
CA GLN A 102 -7.01 12.86 -12.96
C GLN A 102 -6.01 12.73 -14.12
N ILE A 103 -4.70 12.84 -13.86
CA ILE A 103 -3.69 12.76 -14.92
C ILE A 103 -3.38 11.30 -15.30
N PRO A 104 -3.35 10.95 -16.61
CA PRO A 104 -3.23 9.56 -17.05
C PRO A 104 -1.87 8.93 -16.73
N GLU A 105 -0.78 9.71 -16.70
CA GLU A 105 0.55 9.19 -16.33
C GLU A 105 0.59 8.69 -14.87
N ALA A 106 -0.06 9.41 -13.95
CA ALA A 106 -0.16 9.00 -12.54
C ALA A 106 -1.07 7.78 -12.40
N ARG A 107 -2.23 7.79 -13.07
CA ARG A 107 -3.16 6.66 -13.08
C ARG A 107 -2.50 5.39 -13.61
N ALA A 108 -1.63 5.49 -14.62
CA ALA A 108 -0.85 4.36 -15.11
C ALA A 108 0.12 3.84 -14.05
N PHE A 109 0.82 4.72 -13.32
CA PHE A 109 1.69 4.34 -12.22
C PHE A 109 0.91 3.63 -11.11
N TYR A 110 -0.14 4.26 -10.58
CA TYR A 110 -0.93 3.69 -9.48
C TYR A 110 -1.71 2.44 -9.88
N GLY A 111 -2.18 2.34 -11.13
CA GLY A 111 -2.78 1.12 -11.65
C GLY A 111 -1.80 -0.06 -11.67
N PHE A 112 -0.52 0.21 -11.97
CA PHE A 112 0.53 -0.80 -11.88
C PHE A 112 0.92 -1.11 -10.43
N GLN A 113 0.97 -0.11 -9.55
CA GLN A 113 1.21 -0.32 -8.12
C GLN A 113 0.14 -1.25 -7.52
N ILE A 114 -1.15 -0.99 -7.80
CA ILE A 114 -2.27 -1.86 -7.38
C ILE A 114 -2.09 -3.30 -7.86
N ALA A 115 -1.64 -3.49 -9.10
CA ALA A 115 -1.38 -4.83 -9.61
C ALA A 115 -0.25 -5.52 -8.83
N MET A 116 0.84 -4.80 -8.53
CA MET A 116 1.95 -5.33 -7.74
C MET A 116 1.57 -5.60 -6.28
N GLU A 117 0.73 -4.76 -5.65
CA GLU A 117 0.27 -5.02 -4.28
C GLU A 117 -0.59 -6.29 -4.18
N ASN A 118 -1.36 -6.62 -5.22
CA ASN A 118 -2.05 -7.92 -5.26
C ASN A 118 -1.06 -9.09 -5.30
N ILE A 119 0.04 -8.95 -6.07
CA ILE A 119 1.10 -9.96 -6.14
C ILE A 119 1.86 -10.06 -4.82
N HIS A 120 2.10 -8.93 -4.13
CA HIS A 120 2.67 -8.91 -2.78
C HIS A 120 1.77 -9.65 -1.78
N SER A 121 0.47 -9.34 -1.77
CA SER A 121 -0.51 -9.98 -0.91
C SER A 121 -0.59 -11.50 -1.17
N GLU A 122 -0.50 -11.94 -2.43
CA GLU A 122 -0.41 -13.35 -2.79
C GLU A 122 0.88 -13.98 -2.25
N MET A 123 2.04 -13.34 -2.46
CA MET A 123 3.34 -13.84 -2.02
C MET A 123 3.39 -14.03 -0.50
N TYR A 124 2.93 -13.05 0.29
CA TYR A 124 2.91 -13.20 1.75
C TYR A 124 1.94 -14.29 2.22
N SER A 125 0.80 -14.43 1.54
CA SER A 125 -0.15 -15.51 1.83
C SER A 125 0.46 -16.88 1.52
N LEU A 126 1.18 -17.01 0.41
CA LEU A 126 1.89 -18.23 0.04
C LEU A 126 3.00 -18.58 1.03
N LEU A 127 3.76 -17.59 1.52
CA LEU A 127 4.77 -17.80 2.56
C LEU A 127 4.15 -18.31 3.87
N LEU A 128 3.05 -17.70 4.33
CA LEU A 128 2.32 -18.17 5.51
C LEU A 128 1.77 -19.58 5.30
N GLU A 129 1.20 -19.87 4.14
CA GLU A 129 0.68 -21.19 3.78
C GLU A 129 1.78 -22.26 3.81
N THR A 130 2.98 -21.90 3.33
CA THR A 130 4.15 -22.77 3.24
C THR A 130 4.77 -23.07 4.60
N TYR A 131 4.92 -22.07 5.47
CA TYR A 131 5.63 -22.21 6.73
C TYR A 131 4.74 -22.65 7.90
N ILE A 132 3.46 -22.27 7.89
CA ILE A 132 2.54 -22.50 9.03
C ILE A 132 1.61 -23.67 8.72
N LYS A 133 1.95 -24.85 9.28
CA LYS A 133 1.17 -26.07 9.09
C LYS A 133 -0.08 -26.14 9.96
N ASP A 134 -0.08 -25.50 11.14
CA ASP A 134 -1.23 -25.50 12.03
C ASP A 134 -2.32 -24.55 11.51
N SER A 135 -3.47 -25.12 11.14
CA SER A 135 -4.60 -24.36 10.59
C SER A 135 -5.15 -23.32 11.57
N LYS A 136 -5.07 -23.56 12.88
CA LYS A 136 -5.55 -22.61 13.88
C LYS A 136 -4.65 -21.39 13.97
N GLU A 137 -3.33 -21.61 14.05
CA GLU A 137 -2.37 -20.52 14.04
C GLU A 137 -2.40 -19.74 12.72
N LYS A 138 -2.49 -20.44 11.59
CA LYS A 138 -2.69 -19.81 10.28
C LYS A 138 -3.91 -18.88 10.26
N HIS A 139 -5.06 -19.34 10.76
CA HIS A 139 -6.25 -18.52 10.86
C HIS A 139 -6.06 -17.30 11.78
N ARG A 140 -5.33 -17.45 12.89
CA ARG A 140 -4.98 -16.32 13.78
C ARG A 140 -4.16 -15.27 13.04
N LEU A 141 -3.18 -15.70 12.24
CA LEU A 141 -2.24 -14.83 11.52
C LEU A 141 -2.89 -14.12 10.34
N PHE A 142 -3.78 -14.78 9.58
CA PHE A 142 -4.56 -14.09 8.55
C PHE A 142 -5.51 -13.03 9.13
N ASN A 143 -5.92 -13.18 10.39
CA ASN A 143 -6.70 -12.18 11.12
C ASN A 143 -5.82 -11.32 12.05
N ALA A 144 -4.57 -11.04 11.65
CA ALA A 144 -3.59 -10.32 12.48
C ALA A 144 -4.07 -8.93 12.95
N ILE A 145 -4.90 -8.24 12.17
CA ILE A 145 -5.48 -6.94 12.57
C ILE A 145 -6.31 -7.08 13.85
N GLU A 146 -7.01 -8.19 14.04
CA GLU A 146 -7.83 -8.44 15.23
C GLU A 146 -7.03 -9.16 16.33
N SER A 147 -6.05 -9.97 15.93
CA SER A 147 -5.38 -10.91 16.84
C SER A 147 -4.03 -10.42 17.37
N ILE A 148 -3.40 -9.40 16.75
CA ILE A 148 -2.06 -8.91 17.10
C ILE A 148 -2.13 -7.39 17.39
N PRO A 149 -1.96 -6.93 18.65
CA PRO A 149 -2.17 -5.53 19.03
C PRO A 149 -1.31 -4.49 18.29
N CYS A 150 -0.05 -4.80 17.97
CA CYS A 150 0.82 -3.87 17.24
C CYS A 150 0.37 -3.70 15.78
N VAL A 151 -0.10 -4.77 15.14
CA VAL A 151 -0.68 -4.74 13.79
C VAL A 151 -1.98 -3.94 13.82
N ALA A 152 -2.86 -4.23 14.78
CA ALA A 152 -4.12 -3.51 14.99
C ALA A 152 -3.91 -1.98 15.12
N SER A 153 -2.91 -1.57 15.89
CA SER A 153 -2.61 -0.15 16.13
C SER A 153 -2.16 0.56 14.86
N LYS A 154 -1.27 -0.07 14.07
CA LYS A 154 -0.80 0.51 12.80
C LYS A 154 -1.90 0.50 11.73
N ALA A 155 -2.69 -0.59 11.64
CA ALA A 155 -3.84 -0.68 10.76
C ALA A 155 -4.88 0.41 11.06
N LYS A 156 -5.19 0.64 12.34
CA LYS A 156 -6.10 1.70 12.77
C LYS A 156 -5.61 3.08 12.32
N TRP A 157 -4.32 3.38 12.54
CA TRP A 157 -3.74 4.65 12.11
C TRP A 157 -3.84 4.85 10.60
N ALA A 158 -3.52 3.82 9.80
CA ALA A 158 -3.65 3.89 8.34
C ALA A 158 -5.12 4.13 7.90
N LEU A 159 -6.06 3.38 8.49
CA LEU A 159 -7.49 3.53 8.19
C LEU A 159 -8.05 4.91 8.57
N GLU A 160 -7.54 5.54 9.62
CA GLU A 160 -7.90 6.92 9.99
C GLU A 160 -7.55 7.90 8.86
N TRP A 161 -6.37 7.75 8.22
CA TRP A 161 -5.97 8.59 7.10
C TRP A 161 -6.75 8.30 5.81
N ILE A 162 -7.03 7.02 5.53
CA ILE A 162 -7.81 6.60 4.37
C ILE A 162 -9.21 7.23 4.42
N HIS A 163 -9.85 7.21 5.58
CA HIS A 163 -11.20 7.75 5.75
C HIS A 163 -11.24 9.26 6.04
N SER A 164 -10.09 9.89 6.28
CA SER A 164 -10.02 11.30 6.60
C SER A 164 -10.54 12.20 5.47
N SER A 165 -11.03 13.38 5.86
CA SER A 165 -11.44 14.46 4.96
C SER A 165 -10.36 15.52 4.78
N THR A 166 -9.10 15.20 5.08
CA THR A 166 -7.96 16.12 5.00
C THR A 166 -7.63 16.49 3.56
N SER A 167 -6.58 17.27 3.31
CA SER A 167 -6.14 17.57 1.94
C SER A 167 -5.52 16.34 1.25
N PHE A 168 -5.49 16.33 -0.08
CA PHE A 168 -4.78 15.31 -0.85
C PHE A 168 -3.29 15.25 -0.45
N ALA A 169 -2.64 16.40 -0.27
CA ALA A 169 -1.25 16.49 0.13
C ALA A 169 -0.97 15.82 1.49
N GLU A 170 -1.81 16.07 2.52
CA GLU A 170 -1.66 15.42 3.83
C GLU A 170 -1.83 13.89 3.73
N ARG A 171 -2.82 13.44 2.95
CA ARG A 171 -3.03 12.00 2.72
C ARG A 171 -1.87 11.38 1.95
N LEU A 172 -1.28 12.09 0.98
CA LEU A 172 -0.13 11.62 0.22
C LEU A 172 1.09 11.42 1.13
N VAL A 173 1.34 12.34 2.07
CA VAL A 173 2.39 12.19 3.08
C VAL A 173 2.08 11.00 4.01
N ALA A 174 0.85 10.88 4.49
CA ALA A 174 0.46 9.76 5.33
C ALA A 174 0.63 8.42 4.61
N PHE A 175 0.28 8.35 3.32
CA PHE A 175 0.46 7.16 2.49
C PHE A 175 1.93 6.83 2.29
N ALA A 176 2.78 7.82 2.01
CA ALA A 176 4.22 7.61 1.94
C ALA A 176 4.79 7.02 3.25
N CYS A 177 4.30 7.48 4.41
CA CYS A 177 4.68 6.90 5.72
C CYS A 177 4.18 5.46 5.94
N VAL A 178 3.12 5.02 5.25
CA VAL A 178 2.66 3.61 5.30
C VAL A 178 3.64 2.73 4.52
N GLU A 179 4.02 3.16 3.32
CA GLU A 179 4.85 2.43 2.37
C GLU A 179 6.33 2.37 2.75
N GLY A 180 6.90 3.45 3.31
CA GLY A 180 8.30 3.53 3.74
C GLY A 180 9.01 4.83 3.39
#